data_AF-A0A1Z4VA80-F1
#
_entry.id   AF-A0A1Z4VA80-F1
#
_cell.length_a   1.000
_cell.length_b   1.000
_cell.length_c   1.000
_cell.angle_alpha   90.00
_cell.angle_beta   90.00
_cell.angle_gamma   90.00
#
_symmetry.space_group_name_H-M   'P 1'
#
loop_
_entity.id
_entity.type
_entity.pdbx_description
1 polymer ?
#
loop_
_entity_poly.entity_id
_entity_poly.type
_entity_poly.pdbx_seq_one_letter_code
_entity_poly.pdbx_strand_id
1 'polypeptide(L)'
;MDRPRRELLDHVFRKDNLCLGLGRQGIAVNDPIWSLVSVANQPIDTNIFRRGGVNIFPLYLYPTDTPTLFDSIPTNTPGGRKPNLSPEFIIEFSQKLDLEFMFDGKGDKNKTFRPEDIFNYIYAIFHSPNYRQRYAEFLKIDFPRVPLTSNAALFWELVTKGDKLVKYHLMKAIGTGISNYPIPGSDLVEKVKYNENHQQIWINSEQYFDQISSQIWNFYIGGYQVCQKWLKDRKGRQLNFDDISHYQNIISIISETIKIMENIDQIIEEYGGFPLEFKPLHSYGFTILKESGDHSKVRIADYTD
;
A
#
# COMPACT_ATOMS: atom_id res chain seq x y z
N MET A 1 4.92 16.14 21.60
CA MET A 1 3.83 15.26 21.16
C MET A 1 3.38 15.80 19.83
N ASP A 2 3.80 15.18 18.73
CA ASP A 2 3.38 15.59 17.39
C ASP A 2 1.90 15.21 17.24
N ARG A 3 1.06 16.16 16.84
CA ARG A 3 -0.39 15.93 16.68
C ARG A 3 -0.66 15.68 15.20
N PRO A 4 -1.54 14.71 14.85
CA PRO A 4 -1.94 14.55 13.46
C PRO A 4 -2.43 15.89 12.92
N ARG A 5 -2.01 16.23 11.70
CA ARG A 5 -2.47 17.45 11.02
C ARG A 5 -3.99 17.48 11.04
N ARG A 6 -4.57 18.61 11.44
CA ARG A 6 -6.01 18.74 11.68
C ARG A 6 -6.80 18.42 10.41
N GLU A 7 -6.24 18.82 9.28
CA GLU A 7 -6.78 18.57 7.94
C GLU A 7 -6.90 17.07 7.63
N LEU A 8 -5.94 16.24 8.07
CA LEU A 8 -6.02 14.78 7.89
C LEU A 8 -7.11 14.16 8.79
N LEU A 9 -7.28 14.69 10.01
CA LEU A 9 -8.26 14.16 10.96
C LEU A 9 -9.68 14.35 10.43
N ASP A 10 -9.98 15.48 9.80
CA ASP A 10 -11.31 15.80 9.26
C ASP A 10 -11.78 14.78 8.21
N HIS A 11 -10.84 14.16 7.49
CA HIS A 11 -11.13 13.21 6.41
C HIS A 11 -10.93 11.74 6.79
N VAL A 12 -10.17 11.44 7.85
CA VAL A 12 -9.77 10.06 8.17
C VAL A 12 -10.26 9.60 9.54
N PHE A 13 -10.22 10.45 10.56
CA PHE A 13 -10.52 10.02 11.93
C PHE A 13 -12.01 9.73 12.08
N ARG A 14 -12.33 8.48 12.47
CA ARG A 14 -13.73 7.98 12.59
C ARG A 14 -14.54 8.13 11.29
N LYS A 15 -13.87 8.14 10.14
CA LYS A 15 -14.49 8.12 8.81
C LYS A 15 -14.25 6.76 8.16
N ASP A 16 -15.16 6.36 7.28
CA ASP A 16 -14.90 5.23 6.39
C ASP A 16 -14.07 5.74 5.20
N ASN A 17 -12.76 5.62 5.31
CA ASN A 17 -11.83 6.13 4.31
C ASN A 17 -10.60 5.24 4.20
N LEU A 18 -10.08 5.12 2.98
CA LEU A 18 -8.80 4.50 2.70
C LEU A 18 -7.76 5.59 2.52
N CYS A 19 -6.54 5.35 2.99
CA CYS A 19 -5.43 6.28 2.88
C CYS A 19 -4.25 5.55 2.27
N LEU A 20 -3.71 6.11 1.18
CA LEU A 20 -2.45 5.66 0.61
C LEU A 20 -1.31 6.40 1.33
N GLY A 21 -0.41 5.66 1.95
CA GLY A 21 0.81 6.23 2.54
C GLY A 21 1.99 6.04 1.59
N LEU A 22 2.65 7.12 1.19
CA LEU A 22 3.83 7.07 0.32
C LEU A 22 5.00 7.84 0.92
N GLY A 23 6.19 7.26 0.87
CA GLY A 23 7.42 7.98 1.16
C GLY A 23 7.87 8.76 -0.06
N ARG A 24 8.23 10.03 0.13
CA ARG A 24 8.92 10.83 -0.90
C ARG A 24 10.42 10.59 -0.75
N GLN A 25 11.15 10.37 -1.84
CA GLN A 25 12.60 10.16 -1.86
C GLN A 25 13.08 8.85 -1.20
N GLY A 26 13.02 7.73 -1.94
CA GLY A 26 13.52 6.43 -1.49
C GLY A 26 14.97 6.42 -0.99
N ILE A 27 15.82 7.34 -1.48
CA ILE A 27 17.22 7.46 -1.07
C ILE A 27 17.38 7.70 0.44
N ALA A 28 16.40 8.39 1.07
CA ALA A 28 16.47 8.71 2.49
C ALA A 28 16.48 7.45 3.36
N VAL A 29 15.87 6.35 2.92
CA VAL A 29 15.80 5.09 3.68
C VAL A 29 17.02 4.20 3.46
N ASN A 30 17.76 4.41 2.37
CA ASN A 30 18.97 3.66 1.98
C ASN A 30 18.73 2.13 1.92
N ASP A 31 17.54 1.74 1.44
CA ASP A 31 17.12 0.35 1.21
C ASP A 31 17.42 -0.02 -0.26
N PRO A 32 18.00 -1.19 -0.57
CA PRO A 32 18.23 -1.62 -1.95
C PRO A 32 16.97 -1.69 -2.81
N ILE A 33 15.79 -1.91 -2.21
CA ILE A 33 14.51 -2.00 -2.92
C ILE A 33 13.54 -0.97 -2.34
N TRP A 34 12.88 -0.21 -3.22
CA TRP A 34 11.84 0.71 -2.78
C TRP A 34 10.67 -0.04 -2.12
N SER A 35 10.35 0.32 -0.88
CA SER A 35 9.31 -0.32 -0.06
C SER A 35 8.45 0.70 0.68
N LEU A 36 8.31 1.90 0.11
CA LEU A 36 7.69 3.07 0.76
C LEU A 36 6.23 3.27 0.35
N VAL A 37 5.46 2.20 0.44
CA VAL A 37 4.01 2.20 0.21
C VAL A 37 3.30 1.51 1.36
N SER A 38 2.21 2.10 1.84
CA SER A 38 1.35 1.55 2.89
C SER A 38 -0.10 1.90 2.63
N VAL A 39 -1.01 1.18 3.29
CA VAL A 39 -2.43 1.53 3.34
C VAL A 39 -2.84 1.72 4.79
N ALA A 40 -3.74 2.66 5.04
CA ALA A 40 -4.33 2.87 6.35
C ALA A 40 -5.82 3.21 6.23
N ASN A 41 -6.58 2.95 7.29
CA ASN A 41 -7.96 3.39 7.46
C ASN A 41 -8.16 4.20 8.75
N GLN A 42 -7.05 4.62 9.36
CA GLN A 42 -6.96 5.43 10.57
C GLN A 42 -5.76 6.38 10.41
N PRO A 43 -5.69 7.48 11.18
CA PRO A 43 -4.50 8.32 11.22
C PRO A 43 -3.27 7.50 11.60
N ILE A 44 -2.14 7.71 10.90
CA ILE A 44 -0.88 7.02 11.16
C ILE A 44 0.24 8.01 11.49
N ASP A 45 1.24 7.53 12.23
CA ASP A 45 2.41 8.33 12.61
C ASP A 45 3.26 8.70 11.39
N THR A 46 3.92 9.87 11.43
CA THR A 46 4.80 10.28 10.32
C THR A 46 6.02 9.38 10.15
N ASN A 47 6.33 8.55 11.16
CA ASN A 47 7.49 7.66 11.24
C ASN A 47 7.16 6.18 10.99
N ILE A 48 6.06 5.86 10.31
CA ILE A 48 5.78 4.46 9.93
C ILE A 48 6.87 3.86 9.03
N PHE A 49 7.55 4.68 8.24
CA PHE A 49 8.74 4.31 7.50
C PHE A 49 9.99 4.74 8.28
N ARG A 50 11.05 3.95 8.19
CA ARG A 50 12.35 4.26 8.79
C ARG A 50 12.81 5.63 8.28
N ARG A 51 13.20 6.51 9.22
CA ARG A 51 13.56 7.94 8.99
C ARG A 51 12.38 8.86 8.63
N GLY A 52 11.14 8.36 8.72
CA GLY A 52 9.92 9.13 8.61
C GLY A 52 9.61 9.66 7.21
N GLY A 53 8.72 10.66 7.16
CA GLY A 53 8.35 11.33 5.91
C GLY A 53 7.28 10.62 5.07
N VAL A 54 6.45 9.76 5.68
CA VAL A 54 5.25 9.29 4.99
C VAL A 54 4.34 10.48 4.67
N ASN A 55 3.80 10.51 3.45
CA ASN A 55 2.75 11.41 3.02
C ASN A 55 1.47 10.57 2.89
N ILE A 56 0.39 11.07 3.48
CA ILE A 56 -0.90 10.36 3.51
C ILE A 56 -1.84 11.02 2.51
N PHE A 57 -2.42 10.20 1.65
CA PHE A 57 -3.37 10.59 0.63
C PHE A 57 -4.70 9.89 0.92
N PRO A 58 -5.67 10.57 1.58
CA PRO A 58 -7.00 10.00 1.77
C PRO A 58 -7.68 9.84 0.40
N LEU A 59 -8.41 8.74 0.21
CA LEU A 59 -9.13 8.43 -1.02
C LEU A 59 -10.34 9.35 -1.19
N TYR A 60 -10.98 9.69 -0.09
CA TYR A 60 -12.13 10.59 -0.06
C TYR A 60 -11.87 11.84 0.78
N LEU A 61 -12.42 12.97 0.35
CA LEU A 61 -12.55 14.19 1.14
C LEU A 61 -13.98 14.27 1.68
N TYR A 62 -14.09 14.58 2.96
CA TYR A 62 -15.37 14.76 3.64
C TYR A 62 -15.70 16.25 3.76
N PRO A 63 -17.00 16.62 3.77
CA PRO A 63 -17.40 18.01 4.04
C PRO A 63 -16.81 18.49 5.38
N THR A 64 -16.25 19.70 5.36
CA THR A 64 -15.72 20.37 6.56
C THR A 64 -16.59 21.59 6.90
N ASP A 65 -16.52 22.04 8.16
CA ASP A 65 -17.28 23.21 8.64
C ASP A 65 -16.81 24.53 8.01
N THR A 66 -15.70 24.51 7.27
CA THR A 66 -15.14 25.64 6.50
C THR A 66 -15.13 25.29 5.00
N PRO A 67 -16.26 25.43 4.30
CA PRO A 67 -16.34 25.13 2.87
C PRO A 67 -15.44 26.09 2.08
N THR A 68 -14.67 25.53 1.14
CA THR A 68 -13.90 26.29 0.16
C THR A 68 -14.76 26.63 -1.04
N LEU A 69 -14.40 27.68 -1.79
CA LEU A 69 -15.14 28.17 -2.96
C LEU A 69 -15.31 27.12 -4.09
N PHE A 70 -14.57 26.01 -4.03
CA PHE A 70 -14.54 24.92 -5.01
C PHE A 70 -15.25 23.64 -4.54
N ASP A 71 -15.95 23.68 -3.41
CA ASP A 71 -16.72 22.53 -2.92
C ASP A 71 -18.05 22.40 -3.66
N SER A 72 -18.01 21.84 -4.87
CA SER A 72 -19.19 21.19 -5.45
C SER A 72 -19.47 19.93 -4.62
N ILE A 73 -20.65 19.87 -4.00
CA ILE A 73 -21.07 18.75 -3.15
C ILE A 73 -21.83 17.74 -4.03
N PRO A 74 -21.30 16.53 -4.30
CA PRO A 74 -22.12 15.43 -4.74
C PRO A 74 -23.02 15.01 -3.56
N THR A 75 -24.32 15.23 -3.65
CA THR A 75 -25.26 15.07 -2.52
C THR A 75 -25.68 13.63 -2.23
N ASN A 76 -25.24 12.65 -3.04
CA ASN A 76 -25.74 11.26 -2.98
C ASN A 76 -24.69 10.23 -2.51
N THR A 77 -23.55 10.66 -1.97
CA THR A 77 -22.50 9.76 -1.46
C THR A 77 -22.56 9.61 0.07
N PRO A 78 -22.06 8.50 0.63
CA PRO A 78 -22.01 8.29 2.08
C PRO A 78 -21.27 9.44 2.79
N GLY A 79 -21.96 10.12 3.70
CA GLY A 79 -21.40 11.25 4.45
C GLY A 79 -21.04 12.47 3.59
N GLY A 80 -21.58 12.58 2.38
CA GLY A 80 -21.30 13.68 1.45
C GLY A 80 -19.86 13.70 0.94
N ARG A 81 -19.13 12.57 1.03
CA ARG A 81 -17.73 12.48 0.65
C ARG A 81 -17.55 12.56 -0.87
N LYS A 82 -16.43 13.14 -1.32
CA LYS A 82 -16.04 13.20 -2.74
C LYS A 82 -14.67 12.54 -2.93
N PRO A 83 -14.36 11.95 -4.09
CA PRO A 83 -13.05 11.35 -4.32
C PRO A 83 -11.96 12.42 -4.37
N ASN A 84 -10.81 12.14 -3.75
CA ASN A 84 -9.60 12.95 -3.79
C ASN A 84 -8.72 12.59 -5.00
N LEU A 85 -9.31 12.65 -6.19
CA LEU A 85 -8.67 12.30 -7.46
C LEU A 85 -8.82 13.50 -8.41
N SER A 86 -7.77 13.85 -9.16
CA SER A 86 -7.92 14.96 -10.10
C SER A 86 -8.88 14.60 -11.24
N PRO A 87 -9.71 15.54 -11.71
CA PRO A 87 -10.62 15.30 -12.83
C PRO A 87 -9.90 14.83 -14.10
N GLU A 88 -8.71 15.35 -14.38
CA GLU A 88 -7.92 14.98 -15.56
C GLU A 88 -7.50 13.51 -15.49
N PHE A 89 -7.13 13.03 -14.30
CA PHE A 89 -6.74 11.65 -14.08
C PHE A 89 -7.91 10.69 -14.25
N ILE A 90 -9.10 11.08 -13.78
CA ILE A 90 -10.33 10.32 -14.00
C ILE A 90 -10.64 10.25 -15.50
N ILE A 91 -10.57 11.38 -16.20
CA ILE A 91 -10.83 11.45 -17.65
C ILE A 91 -9.87 10.54 -18.42
N GLU A 92 -8.59 10.54 -18.08
CA GLU A 92 -7.61 9.68 -18.74
C GLU A 92 -7.90 8.19 -18.52
N PHE A 93 -8.22 7.77 -17.29
CA PHE A 93 -8.63 6.40 -17.02
C PHE A 93 -9.89 6.02 -17.80
N SER A 94 -10.91 6.89 -17.81
CA SER A 94 -12.13 6.67 -18.57
C SER A 94 -11.85 6.49 -20.06
N GLN A 95 -10.99 7.32 -20.64
CA GLN A 95 -10.62 7.25 -22.05
C GLN A 95 -9.79 6.01 -22.39
N LYS A 96 -8.80 5.66 -21.55
CA LYS A 96 -7.92 4.50 -21.77
C LYS A 96 -8.67 3.19 -21.63
N LEU A 97 -9.57 3.08 -20.66
CA LEU A 97 -10.29 1.84 -20.37
C LEU A 97 -11.62 1.71 -21.13
N ASP A 98 -12.11 2.79 -21.74
CA ASP A 98 -13.48 2.88 -22.27
C ASP A 98 -14.54 2.54 -21.21
N LEU A 99 -14.37 3.11 -20.00
CA LEU A 99 -15.26 2.89 -18.86
C LEU A 99 -15.77 4.22 -18.27
N GLU A 100 -16.97 4.18 -17.71
CA GLU A 100 -17.57 5.32 -17.02
C GLU A 100 -17.10 5.40 -15.57
N PHE A 101 -16.72 6.59 -15.11
CA PHE A 101 -16.34 6.81 -13.72
C PHE A 101 -17.54 7.13 -12.83
N MET A 102 -17.66 6.43 -11.71
CA MET A 102 -18.65 6.72 -10.67
C MET A 102 -17.95 7.18 -9.38
N PHE A 103 -18.50 8.18 -8.70
CA PHE A 103 -17.80 8.94 -7.65
C PHE A 103 -17.62 8.24 -6.28
N ASP A 104 -18.16 7.04 -6.08
CA ASP A 104 -18.10 6.38 -4.76
C ASP A 104 -18.08 4.84 -4.79
N GLY A 105 -17.23 4.26 -3.96
CA GLY A 105 -17.15 2.82 -3.71
C GLY A 105 -16.35 2.07 -4.76
N LYS A 106 -16.84 0.86 -5.11
CA LYS A 106 -16.26 -0.07 -6.10
C LYS A 106 -17.16 -0.19 -7.32
N GLY A 107 -16.54 -0.35 -8.49
CA GLY A 107 -17.20 -0.54 -9.77
C GLY A 107 -17.80 -1.92 -9.96
N ASP A 108 -18.53 -2.07 -11.06
CA ASP A 108 -19.22 -3.31 -11.43
C ASP A 108 -18.37 -4.28 -12.25
N LYS A 109 -17.11 -3.90 -12.54
CA LYS A 109 -16.18 -4.63 -13.42
C LYS A 109 -16.64 -4.82 -14.86
N ASN A 110 -17.63 -4.05 -15.29
CA ASN A 110 -18.21 -4.16 -16.63
C ASN A 110 -18.24 -2.79 -17.32
N LYS A 111 -19.08 -1.87 -16.85
CA LYS A 111 -19.26 -0.55 -17.47
C LYS A 111 -18.64 0.56 -16.66
N THR A 112 -18.40 0.34 -15.36
CA THR A 112 -17.98 1.40 -14.45
C THR A 112 -16.76 1.03 -13.63
N PHE A 113 -15.90 2.02 -13.41
CA PHE A 113 -14.83 1.97 -12.41
C PHE A 113 -14.99 3.13 -11.42
N ARG A 114 -14.46 2.94 -10.21
CA ARG A 114 -14.71 3.83 -9.05
C ARG A 114 -13.43 4.11 -8.26
N PRO A 115 -13.46 5.02 -7.26
CA PRO A 115 -12.26 5.43 -6.54
C PRO A 115 -11.51 4.27 -5.89
N GLU A 116 -12.22 3.29 -5.31
CA GLU A 116 -11.56 2.13 -4.69
C GLU A 116 -10.90 1.21 -5.72
N ASP A 117 -11.41 1.14 -6.95
CA ASP A 117 -10.77 0.37 -8.02
C ASP A 117 -9.44 1.02 -8.42
N ILE A 118 -9.44 2.34 -8.60
CA ILE A 118 -8.21 3.11 -8.87
C ILE A 118 -7.21 2.94 -7.72
N PHE A 119 -7.67 3.04 -6.46
CA PHE A 119 -6.82 2.83 -5.29
C PHE A 119 -6.16 1.44 -5.33
N ASN A 120 -6.95 0.39 -5.56
CA ASN A 120 -6.47 -0.98 -5.60
C ASN A 120 -5.51 -1.22 -6.79
N TYR A 121 -5.81 -0.67 -7.96
CA TYR A 121 -4.91 -0.71 -9.12
C TYR A 121 -3.55 -0.09 -8.79
N ILE A 122 -3.54 1.13 -8.24
CA ILE A 122 -2.31 1.82 -7.82
C ILE A 122 -1.54 0.97 -6.80
N TYR A 123 -2.26 0.41 -5.83
CA TYR A 123 -1.66 -0.42 -4.80
C TYR A 123 -1.00 -1.66 -5.37
N ALA A 124 -1.63 -2.33 -6.34
CA ALA A 124 -1.06 -3.48 -7.05
C ALA A 124 0.22 -3.09 -7.82
N ILE A 125 0.18 -2.03 -8.61
CA ILE A 125 1.35 -1.53 -9.35
C ILE A 125 2.53 -1.24 -8.42
N PHE A 126 2.30 -0.54 -7.30
CA PHE A 126 3.38 -0.21 -6.36
C PHE A 126 3.87 -1.42 -5.56
N HIS A 127 3.18 -2.56 -5.64
CA HIS A 127 3.63 -3.84 -5.09
C HIS A 127 4.31 -4.74 -6.12
N SER A 128 4.33 -4.41 -7.41
CA SER A 128 5.10 -5.14 -8.42
C SER A 128 6.62 -5.03 -8.17
N PRO A 129 7.34 -6.14 -7.93
CA PRO A 129 8.80 -6.16 -7.90
C PRO A 129 9.42 -5.60 -9.19
N ASN A 130 8.91 -6.00 -10.36
CA ASN A 130 9.38 -5.51 -11.65
C ASN A 130 9.23 -3.98 -11.79
N TYR A 131 8.12 -3.40 -11.35
CA TYR A 131 7.93 -1.94 -11.29
C TYR A 131 9.00 -1.29 -10.41
N ARG A 132 9.18 -1.79 -9.18
CA ARG A 132 10.13 -1.23 -8.20
C ARG A 132 11.56 -1.27 -8.72
N GLN A 133 11.94 -2.34 -9.40
CA GLN A 133 13.26 -2.48 -10.00
C GLN A 133 13.44 -1.57 -11.21
N ARG A 134 12.47 -1.57 -12.13
CA ARG A 134 12.54 -0.79 -13.38
C ARG A 134 12.65 0.72 -13.11
N TYR A 135 11.89 1.22 -12.14
CA TYR A 135 11.82 2.66 -11.83
C TYR A 135 12.66 3.05 -10.62
N ALA A 136 13.60 2.21 -10.17
CA ALA A 136 14.36 2.39 -8.94
C ALA A 136 15.07 3.76 -8.84
N GLU A 137 15.72 4.22 -9.92
CA GLU A 137 16.40 5.52 -9.94
C GLU A 137 15.44 6.69 -9.73
N PHE A 138 14.25 6.60 -10.29
CA PHE A 138 13.22 7.63 -10.11
C PHE A 138 12.61 7.57 -8.70
N LEU A 139 12.32 6.36 -8.20
CA LEU A 139 11.77 6.12 -6.86
C LEU A 139 12.71 6.58 -5.73
N LYS A 140 14.01 6.71 -5.99
CA LYS A 140 14.98 7.31 -5.05
C LYS A 140 14.77 8.81 -4.84
N ILE A 141 14.23 9.52 -5.84
CA ILE A 141 14.28 10.99 -5.93
C ILE A 141 12.90 11.64 -5.71
N ASP A 142 11.81 10.98 -6.08
CA ASP A 142 10.46 11.54 -5.92
C ASP A 142 9.40 10.47 -5.63
N PHE A 143 8.13 10.89 -5.55
CA PHE A 143 7.00 9.97 -5.40
C PHE A 143 6.88 8.99 -6.57
N PRO A 144 6.39 7.76 -6.34
CA PRO A 144 6.14 6.79 -7.40
C PRO A 144 5.12 7.31 -8.42
N ARG A 145 5.32 6.96 -9.69
CA ARG A 145 4.43 7.26 -10.82
C ARG A 145 3.57 6.06 -11.15
N VAL A 146 2.28 6.25 -11.38
CA VAL A 146 1.35 5.16 -11.72
C VAL A 146 1.34 4.97 -13.24
N PRO A 147 1.87 3.87 -13.81
CA PRO A 147 1.68 3.56 -15.22
C PRO A 147 0.20 3.23 -15.45
N LEU A 148 -0.33 3.57 -16.61
CA LEU A 148 -1.73 3.33 -16.97
C LEU A 148 -1.83 2.33 -18.11
N THR A 149 -2.79 1.41 -18.01
CA THR A 149 -3.09 0.47 -19.08
C THR A 149 -4.30 0.92 -19.90
N SER A 150 -4.25 0.65 -21.21
CA SER A 150 -5.39 0.70 -22.14
C SER A 150 -6.21 -0.60 -22.14
N ASN A 151 -5.72 -1.65 -21.46
CA ASN A 151 -6.35 -2.96 -21.42
C ASN A 151 -7.23 -3.10 -20.17
N ALA A 152 -8.55 -3.08 -20.35
CA ALA A 152 -9.51 -3.21 -19.27
C ALA A 152 -9.40 -4.54 -18.50
N ALA A 153 -9.05 -5.64 -19.17
CA ALA A 153 -8.87 -6.93 -18.50
C ALA A 153 -7.65 -6.89 -17.56
N LEU A 154 -6.51 -6.40 -18.04
CA LEU A 154 -5.32 -6.18 -17.20
C LEU A 154 -5.63 -5.27 -16.01
N PHE A 155 -6.37 -4.16 -16.24
CA PHE A 155 -6.79 -3.27 -15.17
C PHE A 155 -7.56 -4.03 -14.07
N TRP A 156 -8.58 -4.81 -14.43
CA TRP A 156 -9.41 -5.52 -13.45
C TRP A 156 -8.70 -6.67 -12.74
N GLU A 157 -7.76 -7.33 -13.41
CA GLU A 157 -6.88 -8.32 -12.77
C GLU A 157 -6.01 -7.67 -11.69
N LEU A 158 -5.38 -6.53 -12.01
CA LEU A 158 -4.56 -5.77 -11.07
C LEU A 158 -5.40 -5.19 -9.91
N VAL A 159 -6.59 -4.64 -10.19
CA VAL A 159 -7.54 -4.21 -9.15
C VAL A 159 -7.84 -5.36 -8.18
N THR A 160 -8.05 -6.57 -8.70
CA THR A 160 -8.37 -7.74 -7.88
C THR A 160 -7.21 -8.14 -6.97
N LYS A 161 -5.96 -8.08 -7.46
CA LYS A 161 -4.77 -8.34 -6.64
C LYS A 161 -4.53 -7.23 -5.62
N GLY A 162 -4.72 -5.97 -6.02
CA GLY A 162 -4.64 -4.80 -5.15
C GLY A 162 -5.63 -4.84 -3.99
N ASP A 163 -6.90 -5.19 -4.25
CA ASP A 163 -7.92 -5.34 -3.20
C ASP A 163 -7.53 -6.40 -2.16
N LYS A 164 -6.94 -7.52 -2.60
CA LYS A 164 -6.43 -8.55 -1.68
C LYS A 164 -5.29 -8.01 -0.81
N LEU A 165 -4.31 -7.32 -1.41
CA LEU A 165 -3.22 -6.68 -0.68
C LEU A 165 -3.73 -5.66 0.34
N VAL A 166 -4.68 -4.79 -0.06
CA VAL A 166 -5.28 -3.80 0.84
C VAL A 166 -5.97 -4.48 2.03
N LYS A 167 -6.75 -5.53 1.80
CA LYS A 167 -7.41 -6.29 2.87
C LYS A 167 -6.42 -6.94 3.82
N TYR A 168 -5.35 -7.55 3.30
CA TYR A 168 -4.30 -8.15 4.13
C TYR A 168 -3.54 -7.10 4.94
N HIS A 169 -3.13 -5.99 4.33
CA HIS A 169 -2.35 -4.95 5.01
C HIS A 169 -3.17 -4.13 6.01
N LEU A 170 -4.50 -4.10 5.87
CA LEU A 170 -5.42 -3.59 6.89
C LEU A 170 -5.82 -4.66 7.93
N MET A 171 -5.31 -5.88 7.83
CA MET A 171 -5.68 -7.05 8.65
C MET A 171 -7.20 -7.31 8.68
N LYS A 172 -7.90 -6.97 7.60
CA LYS A 172 -9.32 -7.29 7.38
C LYS A 172 -9.52 -8.69 6.78
N ALA A 173 -8.43 -9.33 6.36
CA ALA A 173 -8.38 -10.71 5.96
C ALA A 173 -7.26 -11.43 6.72
N ILE A 174 -7.45 -12.71 7.00
CA ILE A 174 -6.48 -13.58 7.66
C ILE A 174 -5.73 -14.34 6.56
N GLY A 175 -4.41 -14.41 6.67
CA GLY A 175 -3.61 -15.18 5.72
C GLY A 175 -3.76 -16.69 5.93
N THR A 176 -3.38 -17.49 4.94
CA THR A 176 -3.34 -18.95 5.10
C THR A 176 -2.30 -19.31 6.16
N GLY A 177 -2.70 -20.03 7.22
CA GLY A 177 -1.79 -20.44 8.29
C GLY A 177 -0.64 -21.29 7.77
N ILE A 178 0.60 -20.82 7.93
CA ILE A 178 1.81 -21.55 7.46
C ILE A 178 2.81 -21.85 8.57
N SER A 179 2.90 -21.01 9.60
CA SER A 179 3.90 -21.14 10.67
C SER A 179 3.36 -21.85 11.89
N ASN A 180 4.16 -22.70 12.52
CA ASN A 180 3.84 -23.28 13.82
C ASN A 180 4.66 -22.62 14.93
N TYR A 181 4.20 -22.84 16.18
CA TYR A 181 4.91 -22.48 17.40
C TYR A 181 4.87 -23.69 18.34
N PRO A 182 5.73 -24.70 18.10
CA PRO A 182 5.50 -26.06 18.60
C PRO A 182 6.01 -26.31 20.03
N ILE A 183 6.91 -25.46 20.54
CA ILE A 183 7.59 -25.70 21.82
C ILE A 183 6.92 -24.89 22.93
N PRO A 184 6.26 -25.51 23.92
CA PRO A 184 5.76 -24.80 25.09
C PRO A 184 6.94 -24.34 25.97
N GLY A 185 6.76 -23.24 26.69
CA GLY A 185 7.83 -22.68 27.50
C GLY A 185 7.46 -21.35 28.14
N SER A 186 8.45 -20.48 28.33
CA SER A 186 8.28 -19.20 29.02
C SER A 186 7.53 -18.14 28.19
N ASP A 187 7.55 -18.28 26.88
CA ASP A 187 7.09 -17.29 25.89
C ASP A 187 7.77 -15.91 26.03
N LEU A 188 8.89 -15.86 26.75
CA LEU A 188 9.68 -14.64 26.95
C LEU A 188 10.53 -14.37 25.71
N VAL A 189 10.38 -13.18 25.13
CA VAL A 189 11.23 -12.74 24.03
C VAL A 189 12.56 -12.23 24.57
N GLU A 190 13.61 -13.02 24.46
CA GLU A 190 14.95 -12.69 24.95
C GLU A 190 15.88 -12.25 23.82
N LYS A 191 15.93 -13.06 22.76
CA LYS A 191 16.85 -12.88 21.64
C LYS A 191 16.23 -13.42 20.36
N VAL A 192 15.92 -12.50 19.45
CA VAL A 192 15.43 -12.83 18.12
C VAL A 192 16.59 -13.29 17.23
N LYS A 193 16.54 -14.54 16.75
CA LYS A 193 17.52 -15.08 15.80
C LYS A 193 16.82 -15.91 14.75
N TYR A 194 17.12 -15.64 13.48
CA TYR A 194 16.66 -16.49 12.38
C TYR A 194 17.70 -17.57 12.07
N ASN A 195 17.22 -18.79 11.92
CA ASN A 195 17.98 -19.95 11.49
C ASN A 195 17.48 -20.36 10.10
N GLU A 196 18.21 -19.97 9.07
CA GLU A 196 17.81 -20.17 7.68
C GLU A 196 17.77 -21.66 7.28
N ASN A 197 18.72 -22.46 7.76
CA ASN A 197 18.80 -23.90 7.46
C ASN A 197 17.56 -24.67 7.92
N HIS A 198 16.94 -24.21 9.01
CA HIS A 198 15.74 -24.83 9.59
C HIS A 198 14.47 -23.99 9.37
N GLN A 199 14.56 -22.83 8.71
CA GLN A 199 13.44 -21.91 8.49
C GLN A 199 12.72 -21.51 9.79
N GLN A 200 13.52 -21.15 10.81
CA GLN A 200 13.02 -20.88 12.18
C GLN A 200 13.36 -19.48 12.66
N ILE A 201 12.41 -18.80 13.31
CA ILE A 201 12.64 -17.58 14.08
C ILE A 201 12.60 -17.92 15.57
N TRP A 202 13.76 -17.95 16.20
CA TRP A 202 13.92 -18.16 17.64
C TRP A 202 13.63 -16.87 18.40
N ILE A 203 12.89 -16.98 19.51
CA ILE A 203 12.62 -15.86 20.42
C ILE A 203 13.45 -15.93 21.72
N ASN A 204 13.90 -17.12 22.10
CA ASN A 204 14.79 -17.42 23.23
C ASN A 204 15.61 -18.69 22.91
N SER A 205 16.23 -19.33 23.91
CA SER A 205 17.04 -20.54 23.69
C SER A 205 16.24 -21.82 23.42
N GLU A 206 14.92 -21.81 23.65
CA GLU A 206 14.07 -23.02 23.65
C GLU A 206 12.95 -22.96 22.60
N GLN A 207 12.40 -21.77 22.37
CA GLN A 207 11.17 -21.57 21.60
C GLN A 207 11.42 -20.80 20.31
N TYR A 208 10.71 -21.23 19.26
CA TYR A 208 10.80 -20.68 17.92
C TYR A 208 9.48 -20.81 17.17
N PHE A 209 9.30 -19.94 16.18
CA PHE A 209 8.35 -20.14 15.09
C PHE A 209 9.04 -20.91 13.94
N ASP A 210 8.37 -21.85 13.28
CA ASP A 210 8.90 -22.58 12.12
C ASP A 210 8.10 -22.35 10.82
N GLN A 211 8.58 -22.97 9.72
CA GLN A 211 8.05 -22.80 8.35
C GLN A 211 8.16 -21.35 7.83
N ILE A 212 9.19 -20.62 8.25
CA ILE A 212 9.45 -19.26 7.77
C ILE A 212 10.56 -19.29 6.74
N SER A 213 10.20 -19.12 5.46
CA SER A 213 11.19 -18.98 4.39
C SER A 213 12.06 -17.73 4.56
N SER A 214 13.23 -17.72 3.92
CA SER A 214 14.12 -16.56 3.93
C SER A 214 13.48 -15.33 3.28
N GLN A 215 12.60 -15.51 2.28
CA GLN A 215 11.82 -14.42 1.69
C GLN A 215 10.88 -13.76 2.71
N ILE A 216 10.19 -14.55 3.54
CA ILE A 216 9.32 -14.01 4.60
C ILE A 216 10.15 -13.29 5.65
N TRP A 217 11.24 -13.93 6.12
CA TRP A 217 12.13 -13.32 7.10
C TRP A 217 12.68 -11.98 6.60
N ASN A 218 13.16 -11.93 5.36
CA ASN A 218 13.77 -10.75 4.75
C ASN A 218 12.76 -9.81 4.08
N PHE A 219 11.46 -9.87 4.43
CA PHE A 219 10.47 -8.94 3.89
C PHE A 219 10.52 -7.59 4.62
N TYR A 220 10.69 -6.50 3.86
CA TYR A 220 10.80 -5.13 4.37
C TYR A 220 9.59 -4.28 3.99
N ILE A 221 9.13 -3.46 4.94
CA ILE A 221 8.20 -2.36 4.69
C ILE A 221 8.84 -1.09 5.26
N GLY A 222 9.07 -0.10 4.39
CA GLY A 222 9.70 1.17 4.73
C GLY A 222 10.98 1.04 5.54
N GLY A 223 11.88 0.12 5.14
CA GLY A 223 13.15 -0.11 5.82
C GLY A 223 13.08 -0.87 7.15
N TYR A 224 11.90 -1.37 7.54
CA TYR A 224 11.74 -2.30 8.67
C TYR A 224 11.52 -3.72 8.18
N GLN A 225 12.38 -4.63 8.62
CA GLN A 225 12.18 -6.06 8.46
C GLN A 225 11.05 -6.52 9.38
N VAL A 226 9.88 -6.85 8.82
CA VAL A 226 8.60 -6.89 9.56
C VAL A 226 8.63 -7.92 10.70
N CYS A 227 8.96 -9.17 10.38
CA CYS A 227 9.04 -10.26 11.37
C CYS A 227 10.03 -9.94 12.49
N GLN A 228 11.22 -9.44 12.14
CA GLN A 228 12.24 -9.11 13.12
C GLN A 228 11.82 -7.94 14.02
N LYS A 229 11.28 -6.86 13.43
CA LYS A 229 10.93 -5.64 14.15
C LYS A 229 9.86 -5.90 15.20
N TRP A 230 8.81 -6.64 14.85
CA TRP A 230 7.68 -6.93 15.75
C TRP A 230 8.13 -7.64 17.04
N LEU A 231 9.02 -8.62 16.91
CA LEU A 231 9.58 -9.34 18.05
C LEU A 231 10.61 -8.49 18.82
N LYS A 232 11.48 -7.75 18.13
CA LYS A 232 12.47 -6.88 18.79
C LYS A 232 11.83 -5.84 19.69
N ASP A 233 10.70 -5.26 19.26
CA ASP A 233 9.95 -4.30 20.08
C ASP A 233 9.40 -4.94 21.36
N ARG A 234 9.18 -6.26 21.35
CA ARG A 234 8.68 -7.04 22.48
C ARG A 234 9.78 -7.70 23.31
N LYS A 235 11.05 -7.38 23.08
CA LYS A 235 12.15 -7.91 23.90
C LYS A 235 11.92 -7.61 25.39
N GLY A 236 12.08 -8.64 26.22
CA GLY A 236 11.83 -8.60 27.67
C GLY A 236 10.35 -8.77 28.06
N ARG A 237 9.46 -9.06 27.11
CA ARG A 237 8.03 -9.31 27.36
C ARG A 237 7.69 -10.77 27.11
N GLN A 238 6.75 -11.29 27.88
CA GLN A 238 6.12 -12.59 27.65
C GLN A 238 5.00 -12.42 26.61
N LEU A 239 4.99 -13.28 25.59
CA LEU A 239 3.91 -13.33 24.59
C LEU A 239 2.72 -14.09 25.16
N ASN A 240 1.52 -13.55 24.98
CA ASN A 240 0.29 -14.29 25.26
C ASN A 240 -0.24 -14.99 24.00
N PHE A 241 -1.36 -15.72 24.13
CA PHE A 241 -1.99 -16.43 23.02
C PHE A 241 -2.35 -15.50 21.84
N ASP A 242 -2.84 -14.30 22.12
CA ASP A 242 -3.21 -13.32 21.09
C ASP A 242 -1.98 -12.78 20.38
N ASP A 243 -0.88 -12.51 21.10
CA ASP A 243 0.41 -12.10 20.53
C ASP A 243 0.97 -13.18 19.59
N ILE A 244 0.95 -14.45 20.01
CA ILE A 244 1.42 -15.59 19.22
C ILE A 244 0.57 -15.73 17.95
N SER A 245 -0.76 -15.78 18.11
CA SER A 245 -1.71 -15.90 17.00
C SER A 245 -1.60 -14.72 16.02
N HIS A 246 -1.44 -13.50 16.54
CA HIS A 246 -1.27 -12.31 15.73
C HIS A 246 0.06 -12.35 14.95
N TYR A 247 1.15 -12.78 15.58
CA TYR A 247 2.44 -12.90 14.90
C TYR A 247 2.45 -13.97 13.82
N GLN A 248 1.79 -15.11 14.05
CA GLN A 248 1.56 -16.13 13.01
C GLN A 248 0.74 -15.57 11.85
N ASN A 249 -0.30 -14.77 12.12
CA ASN A 249 -1.07 -14.13 11.05
C ASN A 249 -0.23 -13.09 10.27
N ILE A 250 0.67 -12.35 10.93
CA ILE A 250 1.63 -11.47 10.24
C ILE A 250 2.49 -12.29 9.26
N ILE A 251 3.04 -13.42 9.72
CA ILE A 251 3.84 -14.33 8.87
C ILE A 251 3.02 -14.81 7.66
N SER A 252 1.79 -15.25 7.89
CA SER A 252 0.87 -15.68 6.84
C SER A 252 0.55 -14.57 5.84
N ILE A 253 0.26 -13.36 6.31
CA ILE A 253 -0.01 -12.20 5.44
C ILE A 253 1.22 -11.86 4.59
N ILE A 254 2.43 -11.89 5.15
CA ILE A 254 3.67 -11.66 4.38
C ILE A 254 3.81 -12.72 3.29
N SER A 255 3.57 -13.99 3.61
CA SER A 255 3.61 -15.06 2.61
C SER A 255 2.61 -14.85 1.47
N GLU A 256 1.36 -14.51 1.79
CA GLU A 256 0.33 -14.19 0.78
C GLU A 256 0.70 -12.95 -0.03
N THR A 257 1.30 -11.94 0.60
CA THR A 257 1.78 -10.73 -0.05
C THR A 257 2.84 -11.03 -1.09
N ILE A 258 3.86 -11.83 -0.72
CA ILE A 258 4.93 -12.25 -1.65
C ILE A 258 4.34 -12.97 -2.87
N LYS A 259 3.44 -13.94 -2.65
CA LYS A 259 2.76 -14.66 -3.74
C LYS A 259 1.98 -13.71 -4.64
N ILE A 260 1.24 -12.74 -4.07
CA ILE A 260 0.49 -11.77 -4.85
C ILE A 260 1.41 -10.85 -5.65
N MET A 261 2.53 -10.42 -5.07
CA MET A 261 3.54 -9.60 -5.76
C MET A 261 4.11 -10.32 -6.99
N GLU A 262 4.47 -11.60 -6.85
CA GLU A 262 4.93 -12.45 -7.97
C GLU A 262 3.82 -12.63 -9.02
N ASN A 263 2.58 -12.86 -8.58
CA ASN A 263 1.42 -12.98 -9.48
C ASN A 263 1.15 -11.68 -10.26
N ILE A 264 1.31 -10.52 -9.64
CA ILE A 264 1.14 -9.22 -10.31
C ILE A 264 2.14 -9.11 -11.47
N ASP A 265 3.41 -9.47 -11.24
CA ASP A 265 4.44 -9.43 -12.28
C ASP A 265 4.14 -10.42 -13.41
N GLN A 266 3.70 -11.64 -13.09
CA GLN A 266 3.28 -12.64 -14.09
C GLN A 266 2.12 -12.12 -14.95
N ILE A 267 1.07 -11.57 -14.33
CA ILE A 267 -0.06 -10.98 -15.05
C ILE A 267 0.41 -9.85 -15.95
N ILE A 268 1.27 -8.93 -15.46
CA ILE A 268 1.77 -7.84 -16.29
C ILE A 268 2.56 -8.38 -17.50
N GLU A 269 3.39 -9.41 -17.30
CA GLU A 269 4.16 -10.04 -18.37
C GLU A 269 3.26 -10.73 -19.41
N GLU A 270 2.21 -11.42 -18.99
CA GLU A 270 1.21 -12.04 -19.89
C GLU A 270 0.52 -11.02 -20.80
N TYR A 271 0.41 -9.77 -20.34
CA TYR A 271 -0.16 -8.64 -21.09
C TYR A 271 0.90 -7.75 -21.77
N GLY A 272 2.14 -8.22 -21.92
CA GLY A 272 3.20 -7.56 -22.70
C GLY A 272 4.25 -6.82 -21.88
N GLY A 273 4.22 -6.93 -20.55
CA GLY A 273 5.25 -6.40 -19.66
C GLY A 273 5.23 -4.88 -19.49
N PHE A 274 6.25 -4.33 -18.83
CA PHE A 274 6.47 -2.89 -18.74
C PHE A 274 7.28 -2.35 -19.94
N PRO A 275 7.06 -1.09 -20.39
CA PRO A 275 6.04 -0.16 -19.89
C PRO A 275 4.63 -0.55 -20.38
N LEU A 276 3.62 -0.37 -19.53
CA LEU A 276 2.23 -0.44 -19.97
C LEU A 276 2.01 0.66 -21.03
N GLU A 277 1.39 0.34 -22.18
CA GLU A 277 1.41 1.12 -23.44
C GLU A 277 1.36 2.67 -23.31
N PHE A 278 2.18 3.33 -24.15
CA PHE A 278 2.19 4.78 -24.40
C PHE A 278 1.72 5.12 -25.83
N LYS A 279 0.78 6.07 -25.95
CA LYS A 279 0.65 6.95 -27.13
C LYS A 279 0.78 8.39 -26.63
N PRO A 280 1.52 9.27 -27.33
CA PRO A 280 1.73 10.64 -26.87
C PRO A 280 0.44 11.44 -27.03
N LEU A 281 -0.06 12.03 -25.95
CA LEU A 281 -1.05 13.09 -25.99
C LEU A 281 -0.42 14.35 -25.42
N HIS A 282 -0.43 15.40 -26.23
CA HIS A 282 0.09 16.71 -25.89
C HIS A 282 -0.49 17.26 -24.58
N SER A 283 0.43 17.70 -23.71
CA SER A 283 0.28 18.69 -22.64
C SER A 283 -0.78 18.45 -21.56
N TYR A 284 -0.27 18.47 -20.31
CA TYR A 284 -0.91 18.71 -19.00
C TYR A 284 -0.99 17.45 -18.10
N GLY A 285 -0.04 17.37 -17.17
CA GLY A 285 0.20 16.21 -16.30
C GLY A 285 -0.80 15.99 -15.15
N PHE A 286 -1.03 14.70 -14.88
CA PHE A 286 -2.00 14.12 -13.94
C PHE A 286 -1.56 14.18 -12.47
N THR A 287 -2.53 14.25 -11.52
CA THR A 287 -2.26 14.56 -10.11
C THR A 287 -3.16 13.80 -9.12
N ILE A 288 -2.57 13.12 -8.12
CA ILE A 288 -3.23 12.91 -6.81
C ILE A 288 -2.86 14.10 -5.93
N LEU A 289 -3.86 14.79 -5.39
CA LEU A 289 -3.66 16.03 -4.65
C LEU A 289 -3.19 15.73 -3.22
N LYS A 290 -2.06 16.33 -2.85
CA LYS A 290 -1.66 16.51 -1.44
C LYS A 290 -2.38 17.74 -0.91
N GLU A 291 -3.08 17.62 0.21
CA GLU A 291 -3.74 18.78 0.81
C GLU A 291 -2.79 19.57 1.70
N SER A 292 -2.43 20.78 1.22
CA SER A 292 -2.18 21.99 2.01
C SER A 292 -1.75 23.16 1.12
N GLY A 293 -2.49 23.54 0.07
CA GLY A 293 -2.16 24.75 -0.72
C GLY A 293 -0.73 24.85 -1.29
N ASP A 294 0.05 23.77 -1.23
CA ASP A 294 1.46 23.66 -1.56
C ASP A 294 1.56 22.58 -2.63
N HIS A 295 2.08 22.98 -3.78
CA HIS A 295 2.05 22.31 -5.07
C HIS A 295 2.83 20.98 -5.15
N SER A 296 2.93 20.23 -4.06
CA SER A 296 3.55 18.90 -4.03
C SER A 296 2.59 17.85 -4.59
N LYS A 297 2.42 17.89 -5.92
CA LYS A 297 1.71 16.93 -6.76
C LYS A 297 2.46 15.58 -6.77
N VAL A 298 1.76 14.46 -6.57
CA VAL A 298 2.27 13.18 -7.10
C VAL A 298 2.05 13.25 -8.61
N ARG A 299 3.12 13.57 -9.34
CA ARG A 299 3.09 13.67 -10.80
C ARG A 299 3.19 12.27 -11.37
N ILE A 300 2.33 11.93 -12.30
CA ILE A 300 2.41 10.73 -13.14
C ILE A 300 3.07 11.18 -14.47
N ALA A 301 4.08 10.48 -15.00
CA ALA A 301 4.75 10.89 -16.24
C ALA A 301 5.03 9.74 -17.20
N ASP A 302 4.71 10.00 -18.46
CA ASP A 302 5.55 9.99 -19.67
C ASP A 302 7.01 9.60 -19.48
N TYR A 303 7.37 8.48 -20.12
CA TYR A 303 8.73 8.20 -20.57
C TYR A 303 8.77 8.35 -22.08
N THR A 304 9.40 9.43 -22.54
CA THR A 304 10.05 9.51 -23.86
C THR A 304 11.51 9.83 -23.60
N ASP A 305 12.39 8.89 -23.97
CA ASP A 305 13.76 9.23 -24.35
C ASP A 305 13.74 9.96 -25.70
#